data_AF-A0A924JQC9-F1
#
_entry.id   AF-A0A924JQC9-F1
#
_cell.length_a   1.000
_cell.length_b   1.000
_cell.length_c   1.000
_cell.angle_alpha   90.00
_cell.angle_beta   90.00
_cell.angle_gamma   90.00
#
_symmetry.space_group_name_H-M   'P 1'
#
loop_
_entity.id
_entity.type
_entity.pdbx_description
1 polymer ?
#
loop_
_entity_poly.entity_id
_entity_poly.type
_entity_poly.pdbx_seq_one_letter_code
_entity_poly.pdbx_strand_id
1 'polypeptide(L)'
;MAIPSGRLGVGIIGAGRVGPVLGAALAGAGHAIVGIASVSEENRDRARAMLPDVAILEIPLLLERSELVILAIPQAEIESLVAGLAATGSWQPGQLVLHTAPGLGYTVLAPAVAAGVIPLAIHPTMVFTGTSLDLVRMRESYFAVTAPTPVLPIGQALVVEMGGEPIIIAEHDRAPYAEAVSTAASFSASIVSQSTGILAELGIESPANVLGPLLRSSVETALQAAGGDFDLLRGMPQ
;
A
#
# COMPACT_ATOMS: atom_id res chain seq x y z
N MET A 1 2.70 -27.44 -14.73
CA MET A 1 1.45 -26.70 -15.02
C MET A 1 1.88 -25.40 -15.67
N ALA A 2 1.51 -25.15 -16.93
CA ALA A 2 1.93 -23.93 -17.63
C ALA A 2 1.32 -22.71 -16.93
N ILE A 3 2.15 -21.71 -16.62
CA ILE A 3 1.70 -20.44 -16.05
C ILE A 3 0.82 -19.77 -17.13
N PRO A 4 -0.43 -19.37 -16.83
CA PRO A 4 -1.25 -18.64 -17.78
C PRO A 4 -0.52 -17.36 -18.22
N SER A 5 -0.51 -17.08 -19.53
CA SER A 5 0.11 -15.87 -20.08
C SER A 5 -0.44 -14.62 -19.38
N GLY A 6 0.43 -13.86 -18.71
CA GLY A 6 0.07 -12.63 -17.98
C GLY A 6 0.23 -12.69 -16.45
N ARG A 7 0.69 -13.80 -15.86
CA ARG A 7 1.00 -13.88 -14.42
C ARG A 7 2.47 -13.61 -14.15
N LEU A 8 2.71 -12.89 -13.05
CA LEU A 8 4.02 -12.38 -12.66
C LEU A 8 4.62 -13.19 -11.51
N GLY A 9 5.94 -13.35 -11.51
CA GLY A 9 6.73 -13.64 -10.32
C GLY A 9 6.89 -12.39 -9.46
N VAL A 10 6.36 -12.40 -8.24
CA VAL A 10 6.31 -11.25 -7.33
C VAL A 10 7.25 -11.44 -6.15
N GLY A 11 8.25 -10.57 -6.04
CA GLY A 11 9.11 -10.46 -4.88
C GLY A 11 8.70 -9.29 -3.99
N ILE A 12 8.76 -9.47 -2.68
CA ILE A 12 8.33 -8.44 -1.72
C ILE A 12 9.50 -8.08 -0.82
N ILE A 13 9.89 -6.82 -0.78
CA ILE A 13 10.84 -6.28 0.20
C ILE A 13 10.02 -5.54 1.26
N GLY A 14 10.03 -6.06 2.48
CA GLY A 14 9.27 -5.53 3.62
C GLY A 14 8.12 -6.44 4.04
N ALA A 15 8.33 -7.20 5.12
CA ALA A 15 7.30 -8.05 5.73
C ALA A 15 6.54 -7.37 6.89
N GLY A 16 6.34 -6.05 6.79
CA GLY A 16 5.51 -5.28 7.72
C GLY A 16 4.02 -5.60 7.56
N ARG A 17 3.16 -4.62 7.86
CA ARG A 17 1.70 -4.80 7.74
C ARG A 17 1.17 -4.77 6.31
N VAL A 18 1.93 -4.18 5.38
CA VAL A 18 1.48 -3.96 3.99
C VAL A 18 1.93 -5.10 3.07
N GLY A 19 3.24 -5.38 3.02
CA GLY A 19 3.83 -6.32 2.07
C GLY A 19 3.16 -7.70 2.02
N PRO A 20 3.01 -8.42 3.15
CA PRO A 20 2.36 -9.73 3.17
C PRO A 20 0.89 -9.70 2.71
N VAL A 21 0.17 -8.60 2.99
CA VAL A 21 -1.23 -8.44 2.57
C VAL A 21 -1.31 -8.23 1.05
N LEU A 22 -0.47 -7.36 0.48
CA LEU A 22 -0.42 -7.18 -0.99
C LEU A 22 0.04 -8.46 -1.69
N GLY A 23 1.00 -9.18 -1.10
CA GLY A 23 1.42 -10.49 -1.58
C GLY A 23 0.27 -11.50 -1.61
N ALA A 24 -0.51 -11.57 -0.53
CA ALA A 24 -1.66 -12.47 -0.47
C ALA A 24 -2.77 -12.07 -1.47
N ALA A 25 -3.00 -10.78 -1.69
CA ALA A 25 -3.94 -10.30 -2.70
C ALA A 25 -3.51 -10.70 -4.13
N LEU A 26 -2.24 -10.48 -4.48
CA LEU A 26 -1.70 -10.86 -5.80
C LEU A 26 -1.63 -12.38 -5.97
N ALA A 27 -1.33 -13.14 -4.93
CA ALA A 27 -1.42 -14.60 -4.94
C ALA A 27 -2.85 -15.05 -5.25
N GLY A 28 -3.85 -14.42 -4.62
CA GLY A 28 -5.27 -14.66 -4.89
C GLY A 28 -5.70 -14.34 -6.33
N ALA A 29 -5.04 -13.38 -6.97
CA ALA A 29 -5.23 -13.07 -8.40
C ALA A 29 -4.48 -14.04 -9.34
N GLY A 30 -3.66 -14.95 -8.79
CA GLY A 30 -2.94 -16.00 -9.51
C GLY A 30 -1.48 -15.66 -9.86
N HIS A 31 -0.92 -14.58 -9.31
CA HIS A 31 0.51 -14.29 -9.43
C HIS A 31 1.31 -15.22 -8.50
N ALA A 32 2.55 -15.52 -8.88
CA ALA A 32 3.43 -16.38 -8.10
C ALA A 32 4.25 -15.52 -7.13
N ILE A 33 4.05 -15.64 -5.82
CA ILE A 33 4.89 -14.93 -4.85
C ILE A 33 6.20 -15.71 -4.69
N VAL A 34 7.27 -15.20 -5.32
CA VAL A 34 8.56 -15.92 -5.41
C VAL A 34 9.38 -15.86 -4.12
N GLY A 35 9.13 -14.83 -3.31
CA GLY A 35 9.76 -14.68 -2.01
C GLY A 35 9.42 -13.36 -1.34
N ILE A 36 9.77 -13.27 -0.06
CA ILE A 36 9.67 -12.06 0.75
C ILE A 36 10.96 -11.82 1.53
N ALA A 37 11.45 -10.59 1.57
CA ALA A 37 12.60 -10.18 2.34
C ALA A 37 12.17 -9.42 3.61
N SER A 38 12.78 -9.77 4.74
CA SER A 38 12.54 -9.13 6.03
C SER A 38 13.78 -9.17 6.92
N VAL A 39 14.03 -8.10 7.66
CA VAL A 39 15.14 -8.01 8.62
C VAL A 39 14.72 -8.22 10.08
N SER A 40 13.42 -8.31 10.37
CA SER A 40 12.88 -8.49 11.75
C SER A 40 12.14 -9.82 11.88
N GLU A 41 12.35 -10.53 12.99
CA GLU A 41 11.67 -11.81 13.27
C GLU A 41 10.15 -11.63 13.41
N GLU A 42 9.68 -10.56 14.08
CA GLU A 42 8.24 -10.27 14.19
C GLU A 42 7.59 -10.14 12.79
N ASN A 43 8.29 -9.50 11.86
CA ASN A 43 7.84 -9.34 10.49
C ASN A 43 7.91 -10.68 9.72
N ARG A 44 8.89 -11.54 10.02
CA ARG A 44 8.98 -12.90 9.44
C ARG A 44 7.82 -13.78 9.89
N ASP A 45 7.42 -13.70 11.16
CA ASP A 45 6.26 -14.44 11.67
C ASP A 45 4.96 -13.99 11.00
N ARG A 46 4.78 -12.68 10.79
CA ARG A 46 3.65 -12.16 10.02
C ARG A 46 3.66 -12.65 8.57
N ALA A 47 4.83 -12.67 7.92
CA ALA A 47 4.95 -13.22 6.58
C ALA A 47 4.56 -14.71 6.54
N ARG A 48 5.07 -15.53 7.46
CA ARG A 48 4.71 -16.96 7.55
C ARG A 48 3.22 -17.18 7.79
N ALA A 49 2.57 -16.32 8.59
CA ALA A 49 1.14 -16.42 8.85
C ALA A 49 0.29 -16.05 7.62
N MET A 50 0.69 -15.01 6.87
CA MET A 50 -0.06 -14.52 5.71
C MET A 50 0.26 -15.26 4.41
N LEU A 51 1.48 -15.80 4.30
CA LEU A 51 2.07 -16.39 3.11
C LEU A 51 2.86 -17.67 3.49
N PRO A 52 2.18 -18.73 3.97
CA PRO A 52 2.84 -19.90 4.58
C PRO A 52 3.80 -20.65 3.65
N ASP A 53 3.55 -20.63 2.34
CA ASP A 53 4.36 -21.34 1.34
C ASP A 53 5.42 -20.46 0.68
N VAL A 54 5.55 -19.19 1.08
CA VAL A 54 6.48 -18.24 0.47
C VAL A 54 7.81 -18.25 1.21
N ALA A 55 8.89 -18.45 0.44
CA ALA A 55 10.24 -18.44 0.98
C ALA A 55 10.65 -17.04 1.46
N ILE A 56 11.32 -16.98 2.62
CA ILE A 56 12.01 -15.76 3.02
C ILE A 56 13.38 -15.75 2.35
N LEU A 57 13.63 -14.77 1.49
CA LEU A 57 14.84 -14.70 0.66
C LEU A 57 15.67 -13.45 0.99
N GLU A 58 16.97 -13.56 0.74
CA GLU A 58 17.85 -12.40 0.67
C GLU A 58 17.53 -11.55 -0.56
N ILE A 59 17.68 -10.23 -0.43
CA ILE A 59 17.23 -9.26 -1.45
C ILE A 59 17.82 -9.55 -2.85
N PRO A 60 19.13 -9.81 -3.03
CA PRO A 60 19.67 -10.05 -4.37
C PRO A 60 19.02 -11.24 -5.09
N LEU A 61 18.82 -12.35 -4.39
CA LEU A 61 18.18 -13.55 -4.94
C LEU A 61 16.69 -13.32 -5.22
N LEU A 62 16.02 -12.53 -4.37
CA LEU A 62 14.64 -12.13 -4.58
C LEU A 62 14.49 -11.28 -5.85
N LEU A 63 15.36 -10.29 -6.06
CA LEU A 63 15.35 -9.44 -7.25
C LEU A 63 15.59 -10.24 -8.53
N GLU A 64 16.55 -11.18 -8.52
CA GLU A 64 16.85 -12.04 -9.68
C GLU A 64 15.64 -12.88 -10.13
N ARG A 65 14.80 -13.32 -9.18
CA ARG A 65 13.66 -14.20 -9.42
C ARG A 65 12.34 -13.49 -9.71
N SER A 66 12.32 -12.17 -9.61
CA SER A 66 11.07 -11.39 -9.64
C SER A 66 10.88 -10.67 -10.96
N GLU A 67 9.68 -10.73 -11.51
CA GLU A 67 9.23 -9.88 -12.61
C GLU A 67 8.59 -8.58 -12.08
N LEU A 68 7.95 -8.66 -10.89
CA LEU A 68 7.46 -7.52 -10.11
C LEU A 68 8.10 -7.52 -8.72
N VAL A 69 8.66 -6.38 -8.31
CA VAL A 69 9.19 -6.17 -6.96
C VAL A 69 8.35 -5.14 -6.23
N ILE A 70 7.91 -5.48 -5.03
CA ILE A 70 7.13 -4.61 -4.14
C ILE A 70 8.04 -4.10 -3.02
N LEU A 71 8.23 -2.79 -2.94
CA LEU A 71 8.90 -2.09 -1.85
C LEU A 71 7.85 -1.62 -0.84
N ALA A 72 7.55 -2.49 0.13
CA ALA A 72 6.62 -2.25 1.24
C ALA A 72 7.36 -1.95 2.55
N ILE A 73 8.31 -1.01 2.45
CA ILE A 73 9.18 -0.54 3.53
C ILE A 73 8.83 0.91 3.92
N PRO A 74 9.35 1.42 5.06
CA PRO A 74 9.16 2.82 5.43
C PRO A 74 9.60 3.78 4.32
N GLN A 75 8.82 4.85 4.12
CA GLN A 75 9.06 5.81 3.04
C GLN A 75 10.49 6.37 3.03
N ALA A 76 11.05 6.65 4.21
CA ALA A 76 12.39 7.21 4.38
C ALA A 76 13.53 6.24 3.93
N GLU A 77 13.23 4.96 3.77
CA GLU A 77 14.21 3.94 3.38
C GLU A 77 14.21 3.64 1.87
N ILE A 78 13.19 4.10 1.13
CA ILE A 78 13.02 3.74 -0.29
C ILE A 78 14.17 4.28 -1.14
N GLU A 79 14.48 5.56 -1.00
CA GLU A 79 15.50 6.22 -1.83
C GLU A 79 16.89 5.57 -1.66
N SER A 80 17.29 5.34 -0.40
CA SER A 80 18.60 4.76 -0.09
C SER A 80 18.70 3.30 -0.53
N LEU A 81 17.65 2.50 -0.34
CA LEU A 81 17.62 1.12 -0.81
C LEU A 81 17.72 1.07 -2.35
N VAL A 82 16.93 1.88 -3.04
CA VAL A 82 16.89 1.90 -4.51
C VAL A 82 18.24 2.31 -5.10
N ALA A 83 18.84 3.35 -4.55
CA ALA A 83 20.17 3.81 -4.96
C ALA A 83 21.25 2.76 -4.68
N GLY A 84 21.22 2.12 -3.51
CA GLY A 84 22.15 1.05 -3.14
C GLY A 84 22.09 -0.14 -4.10
N LEU A 85 20.88 -0.62 -4.40
CA LEU A 85 20.65 -1.73 -5.34
C LEU A 85 21.05 -1.39 -6.78
N ALA A 86 20.90 -0.12 -7.18
CA ALA A 86 21.37 0.35 -8.48
C ALA A 86 22.91 0.38 -8.54
N ALA A 87 23.56 0.85 -7.49
CA ALA A 87 25.02 0.88 -7.40
C ALA A 87 25.65 -0.52 -7.43
N THR A 88 24.95 -1.54 -6.92
CA THR A 88 25.39 -2.93 -6.98
C THR A 88 24.93 -3.68 -8.23
N GLY A 89 24.25 -3.01 -9.18
CA GLY A 89 23.77 -3.63 -10.43
C GLY A 89 22.75 -4.75 -10.19
N SER A 90 22.00 -4.70 -9.10
CA SER A 90 21.10 -5.78 -8.70
C SER A 90 19.75 -5.78 -9.43
N TRP A 91 19.37 -4.64 -10.01
CA TRP A 91 18.13 -4.50 -10.78
C TRP A 91 18.18 -5.26 -12.11
N GLN A 92 17.04 -5.82 -12.52
CA GLN A 92 16.90 -6.55 -13.78
C GLN A 92 16.19 -5.68 -14.83
N PRO A 93 16.71 -5.56 -16.06
CA PRO A 93 16.03 -4.84 -17.13
C PRO A 93 14.63 -5.42 -17.41
N GLY A 94 13.63 -4.55 -17.57
CA GLY A 94 12.23 -4.93 -17.80
C GLY A 94 11.44 -5.30 -16.53
N GLN A 95 12.09 -5.35 -15.37
CA GLN A 95 11.43 -5.61 -14.08
C GLN A 95 10.50 -4.45 -13.70
N LEU A 96 9.29 -4.78 -13.25
CA LEU A 96 8.38 -3.82 -12.63
C LEU A 96 8.83 -3.59 -11.18
N VAL A 97 8.92 -2.34 -10.75
CA VAL A 97 9.18 -2.00 -9.34
C VAL A 97 8.10 -1.06 -8.84
N LEU A 98 7.41 -1.51 -7.80
CA LEU A 98 6.31 -0.82 -7.14
C LEU A 98 6.71 -0.46 -5.72
N HIS A 99 6.48 0.77 -5.27
CA HIS A 99 6.55 1.10 -3.84
C HIS A 99 5.20 1.54 -3.29
N THR A 100 5.05 1.43 -1.97
CA THR A 100 3.79 1.77 -1.28
C THR A 100 3.82 3.07 -0.49
N ALA A 101 4.89 3.87 -0.56
CA ALA A 101 4.93 5.16 0.14
C ALA A 101 3.88 6.17 -0.41
N PRO A 102 3.06 6.80 0.46
CA PRO A 102 2.03 7.74 0.02
C PRO A 102 2.62 9.05 -0.52
N GLY A 103 3.69 9.57 0.10
CA GLY A 103 4.23 10.90 -0.20
C GLY A 103 5.24 10.95 -1.33
N LEU A 104 5.66 9.79 -1.84
CA LEU A 104 6.59 9.68 -2.96
C LEU A 104 5.84 9.30 -4.22
N GLY A 105 6.25 9.87 -5.34
CA GLY A 105 5.89 9.40 -6.67
C GLY A 105 6.97 8.48 -7.26
N TYR A 106 6.87 8.17 -8.54
CA TYR A 106 7.76 7.18 -9.16
C TYR A 106 9.19 7.71 -9.37
N THR A 107 9.44 9.01 -9.26
CA THR A 107 10.77 9.61 -9.49
C THR A 107 11.83 9.14 -8.51
N VAL A 108 11.46 8.72 -7.30
CA VAL A 108 12.39 8.09 -6.34
C VAL A 108 13.03 6.81 -6.89
N LEU A 109 12.38 6.18 -7.88
CA LEU A 109 12.88 4.97 -8.54
C LEU A 109 13.88 5.27 -9.68
N ALA A 110 14.23 6.52 -9.94
CA ALA A 110 15.11 6.91 -11.05
C ALA A 110 16.44 6.12 -11.14
N PRO A 111 17.15 5.79 -10.03
CA PRO A 111 18.35 4.96 -10.10
C PRO A 111 18.07 3.54 -10.65
N ALA A 112 16.91 2.96 -10.33
CA ALA A 112 16.50 1.67 -10.88
C ALA A 112 16.09 1.80 -12.36
N VAL A 113 15.41 2.88 -12.73
CA VAL A 113 15.02 3.17 -14.12
C VAL A 113 16.22 3.24 -15.04
N ALA A 114 17.35 3.78 -14.56
CA ALA A 114 18.61 3.80 -15.31
C ALA A 114 19.14 2.38 -15.66
N ALA A 115 18.72 1.35 -14.91
CA ALA A 115 19.00 -0.06 -15.17
C ALA A 115 17.90 -0.76 -16.00
N GLY A 116 16.91 -0.03 -16.51
CA GLY A 116 15.83 -0.55 -17.35
C GLY A 116 14.59 -1.03 -16.59
N VAL A 117 14.46 -0.67 -15.30
CA VAL A 117 13.26 -0.94 -14.50
C VAL A 117 12.08 -0.06 -14.94
N ILE A 118 10.88 -0.61 -14.85
CA ILE A 118 9.61 0.08 -15.07
C ILE A 118 9.05 0.52 -13.70
N PRO A 119 8.98 1.83 -13.41
CA PRO A 119 8.68 2.32 -12.07
C PRO A 119 7.18 2.56 -11.84
N LEU A 120 6.68 2.18 -10.67
CA LEU A 120 5.29 2.36 -10.23
C LEU A 120 5.26 2.87 -8.78
N ALA A 121 4.40 3.83 -8.47
CA ALA A 121 4.04 4.21 -7.11
C ALA A 121 2.56 3.89 -6.90
N ILE A 122 2.27 2.96 -5.98
CA ILE A 122 0.90 2.52 -5.69
C ILE A 122 0.70 2.48 -4.18
N HIS A 123 -0.17 3.37 -3.68
CA HIS A 123 -0.49 3.45 -2.26
C HIS A 123 -1.95 3.07 -2.00
N PRO A 124 -2.23 1.95 -1.30
CA PRO A 124 -3.56 1.63 -0.82
C PRO A 124 -4.01 2.64 0.24
N THR A 125 -5.12 3.34 0.03
CA THR A 125 -5.60 4.42 0.91
C THR A 125 -6.35 3.85 2.12
N MET A 126 -5.67 3.09 2.97
CA MET A 126 -6.24 2.48 4.17
C MET A 126 -5.16 2.24 5.25
N VAL A 127 -5.61 2.05 6.49
CA VAL A 127 -4.73 1.67 7.61
C VAL A 127 -4.68 0.14 7.71
N PHE A 128 -3.50 -0.43 7.49
CA PHE A 128 -3.29 -1.88 7.57
C PHE A 128 -3.16 -2.36 9.01
N THR A 129 -3.82 -3.46 9.32
CA THR A 129 -3.64 -4.23 10.56
C THR A 129 -2.52 -5.27 10.42
N GLY A 130 -2.20 -5.69 9.20
CA GLY A 130 -1.26 -6.77 8.88
C GLY A 130 -1.88 -8.16 8.97
N THR A 131 -3.20 -8.27 8.81
CA THR A 131 -3.96 -9.52 8.95
C THR A 131 -4.82 -9.80 7.72
N SER A 132 -5.40 -11.00 7.64
CA SER A 132 -6.30 -11.38 6.55
C SER A 132 -7.56 -10.50 6.44
N LEU A 133 -7.94 -9.78 7.51
CA LEU A 133 -9.03 -8.82 7.48
C LEU A 133 -8.77 -7.68 6.48
N ASP A 134 -7.50 -7.31 6.28
CA ASP A 134 -7.15 -6.24 5.35
C ASP A 134 -7.44 -6.61 3.90
N LEU A 135 -7.41 -7.91 3.53
CA LEU A 135 -7.76 -8.36 2.17
C LEU A 135 -9.22 -8.07 1.81
N VAL A 136 -10.12 -8.13 2.78
CA VAL A 136 -11.53 -7.80 2.57
C VAL A 136 -11.69 -6.28 2.42
N ARG A 137 -11.04 -5.51 3.31
CA ARG A 137 -11.09 -4.04 3.29
C ARG A 137 -10.46 -3.43 2.03
N MET A 138 -9.42 -4.05 1.49
CA MET A 138 -8.79 -3.62 0.24
C MET A 138 -9.77 -3.59 -0.92
N ARG A 139 -10.79 -4.48 -0.95
CA ARG A 139 -11.79 -4.52 -2.02
C ARG A 139 -12.72 -3.31 -2.05
N GLU A 140 -12.77 -2.57 -0.96
CA GLU A 140 -13.56 -1.35 -0.81
C GLU A 140 -12.66 -0.10 -0.82
N SER A 141 -11.34 -0.28 -1.00
CA SER A 141 -10.35 0.79 -0.86
C SER A 141 -9.87 1.29 -2.21
N TYR A 142 -9.65 2.60 -2.27
CA TYR A 142 -8.99 3.25 -3.40
C TYR A 142 -7.47 3.19 -3.26
N PHE A 143 -6.77 2.99 -4.38
CA PHE A 143 -5.32 2.96 -4.44
C PHE A 143 -4.85 4.13 -5.30
N ALA A 144 -4.00 4.98 -4.73
CA ALA A 144 -3.37 6.06 -5.49
C ALA A 144 -2.26 5.51 -6.36
N VAL A 145 -2.44 5.61 -7.68
CA VAL A 145 -1.51 5.15 -8.71
C VAL A 145 -0.83 6.36 -9.35
N THR A 146 0.50 6.30 -9.41
CA THR A 146 1.33 7.30 -10.06
C THR A 146 2.46 6.59 -10.81
N ALA A 147 2.58 6.85 -12.10
CA ALA A 147 3.54 6.20 -12.98
C ALA A 147 3.73 7.04 -14.26
N PRO A 148 4.81 6.83 -15.04
CA PRO A 148 4.92 7.42 -16.38
C PRO A 148 3.73 7.00 -17.26
N THR A 149 3.23 7.93 -18.08
CA THR A 149 2.02 7.72 -18.91
C THR A 149 2.00 6.39 -19.69
N PRO A 150 3.09 5.94 -20.36
CA PRO A 150 3.07 4.70 -21.13
C PRO A 150 2.85 3.44 -20.29
N VAL A 151 3.16 3.47 -18.99
CA VAL A 151 3.09 2.32 -18.08
C VAL A 151 2.04 2.49 -16.98
N LEU A 152 1.35 3.63 -16.93
CA LEU A 152 0.24 3.89 -16.00
C LEU A 152 -0.85 2.80 -16.04
N PRO A 153 -1.27 2.26 -17.21
CA PRO A 153 -2.24 1.18 -17.26
C PRO A 153 -1.80 -0.10 -16.52
N ILE A 154 -0.48 -0.35 -16.40
CA ILE A 154 0.05 -1.49 -15.64
C ILE A 154 -0.28 -1.32 -14.15
N GLY A 155 -0.02 -0.12 -13.60
CA GLY A 155 -0.33 0.16 -12.20
C GLY A 155 -1.82 0.08 -11.90
N GLN A 156 -2.67 0.59 -12.81
CA GLN A 156 -4.13 0.49 -12.67
C GLN A 156 -4.60 -0.98 -12.71
N ALA A 157 -4.06 -1.78 -13.63
CA ALA A 157 -4.39 -3.20 -13.72
C ALA A 157 -4.01 -3.97 -12.45
N LEU A 158 -2.81 -3.74 -11.89
CA LEU A 158 -2.38 -4.36 -10.65
C LEU A 158 -3.32 -4.04 -9.47
N VAL A 159 -3.80 -2.80 -9.39
CA VAL A 159 -4.79 -2.40 -8.37
C VAL A 159 -6.09 -3.19 -8.52
N VAL A 160 -6.62 -3.26 -9.75
CA VAL A 160 -7.86 -4.00 -10.05
C VAL A 160 -7.68 -5.50 -9.76
N GLU A 161 -6.53 -6.09 -10.10
CA GLU A 161 -6.22 -7.49 -9.80
C GLU A 161 -6.15 -7.75 -8.29
N MET A 162 -5.63 -6.81 -7.50
CA MET A 162 -5.69 -6.86 -6.02
C MET A 162 -7.09 -6.60 -5.45
N GLY A 163 -8.07 -6.28 -6.31
CA GLY A 163 -9.46 -6.03 -5.96
C GLY A 163 -9.77 -4.59 -5.53
N GLY A 164 -8.79 -3.69 -5.55
CA GLY A 164 -8.98 -2.28 -5.20
C GLY A 164 -9.42 -1.44 -6.40
N GLU A 165 -9.74 -0.17 -6.14
CA GLU A 165 -10.12 0.80 -7.17
C GLU A 165 -9.00 1.82 -7.42
N PRO A 166 -8.49 1.96 -8.65
CA PRO A 166 -7.39 2.88 -8.92
C PRO A 166 -7.89 4.33 -9.01
N ILE A 167 -7.20 5.23 -8.32
CA ILE A 167 -7.27 6.68 -8.55
C ILE A 167 -5.91 7.18 -8.99
N ILE A 168 -5.88 8.05 -10.00
CA ILE A 168 -4.62 8.59 -10.53
C ILE A 168 -4.27 9.84 -9.73
N ILE A 169 -3.06 9.86 -9.18
CA ILE A 169 -2.48 11.05 -8.53
C ILE A 169 -1.28 11.48 -9.36
N ALA A 170 -1.18 12.76 -9.71
CA ALA A 170 -0.02 13.25 -10.45
C ALA A 170 1.25 13.18 -9.60
N GLU A 171 2.42 13.08 -10.24
CA GLU A 171 3.72 12.99 -9.55
C GLU A 171 3.93 14.13 -8.53
N HIS A 172 3.55 15.36 -8.89
CA HIS A 172 3.68 16.54 -8.03
C HIS A 172 2.63 16.62 -6.91
N ASP A 173 1.53 15.87 -7.03
CA ASP A 173 0.43 15.88 -6.07
C ASP A 173 0.60 14.84 -4.95
N ARG A 174 1.67 14.04 -4.97
CA ARG A 174 1.91 12.98 -3.97
C ARG A 174 2.08 13.53 -2.56
N ALA A 175 2.76 14.66 -2.41
CA ALA A 175 2.93 15.30 -1.11
C ALA A 175 1.58 15.77 -0.51
N PRO A 176 0.76 16.60 -1.18
CA PRO A 176 -0.54 16.99 -0.64
C PRO A 176 -1.52 15.80 -0.48
N TYR A 177 -1.47 14.81 -1.39
CA TYR A 177 -2.21 13.56 -1.21
C TYR A 177 -1.84 12.85 0.11
N ALA A 178 -0.55 12.68 0.38
CA ALA A 178 -0.07 12.02 1.59
C ALA A 178 -0.41 12.80 2.85
N GLU A 179 -0.36 14.13 2.80
CA GLU A 179 -0.78 15.00 3.90
C GLU A 179 -2.26 14.78 4.22
N ALA A 180 -3.14 14.79 3.21
CA ALA A 180 -4.57 14.55 3.39
C ALA A 180 -4.86 13.18 4.01
N VAL A 181 -4.22 12.12 3.51
CA VAL A 181 -4.38 10.75 4.03
C VAL A 181 -3.87 10.62 5.46
N SER A 182 -2.66 11.14 5.72
CA SER A 182 -2.04 11.10 7.05
C SER A 182 -2.87 11.87 8.09
N THR A 183 -3.40 13.03 7.69
CA THR A 183 -4.31 13.85 8.50
C THR A 183 -5.55 13.06 8.88
N ALA A 184 -6.25 12.50 7.89
CA ALA A 184 -7.46 11.72 8.13
C ALA A 184 -7.21 10.54 9.08
N ALA A 185 -6.13 9.77 8.87
CA ALA A 185 -5.80 8.62 9.71
C ALA A 185 -5.38 9.02 11.14
N SER A 186 -4.48 9.99 11.27
CA SER A 186 -3.87 10.36 12.55
C SER A 186 -4.84 11.08 13.47
N PHE A 187 -5.65 12.01 12.95
CA PHE A 187 -6.64 12.71 13.75
C PHE A 187 -7.78 11.78 14.16
N SER A 188 -8.23 10.88 13.28
CA SER A 188 -9.24 9.87 13.64
C SER A 188 -8.77 9.02 14.82
N ALA A 189 -7.54 8.50 14.76
CA ALA A 189 -6.95 7.74 15.87
C ALA A 189 -6.81 8.58 17.16
N SER A 190 -6.41 9.84 17.02
CA SER A 190 -6.24 10.75 18.16
C SER A 190 -7.55 11.09 18.86
N ILE A 191 -8.63 11.29 18.10
CA ILE A 191 -9.98 11.53 18.66
C ILE A 191 -10.46 10.28 19.42
N VAL A 192 -10.29 9.09 18.84
CA VAL A 192 -10.65 7.83 19.49
C VAL A 192 -9.87 7.67 20.80
N SER A 193 -8.56 7.82 20.75
CA SER A 193 -7.67 7.68 21.92
C SER A 193 -8.06 8.64 23.05
N GLN A 194 -8.17 9.93 22.76
CA GLN A 194 -8.55 10.93 23.76
C GLN A 194 -9.95 10.67 24.36
N SER A 195 -10.94 10.39 23.52
CA SER A 195 -12.31 10.17 23.97
C SER A 195 -12.41 8.92 24.86
N THR A 196 -11.72 7.84 24.48
CA THR A 196 -11.68 6.61 25.29
C THR A 196 -10.94 6.81 26.61
N GLY A 197 -9.87 7.61 26.62
CA GLY A 197 -9.15 7.99 27.84
C GLY A 197 -10.03 8.71 28.85
N ILE A 198 -10.81 9.70 28.41
CA ILE A 198 -11.74 10.45 29.27
C ILE A 198 -12.77 9.52 29.93
N LEU A 199 -13.38 8.60 29.18
CA LEU A 199 -14.34 7.65 29.76
C LEU A 199 -13.68 6.63 30.69
N ALA A 200 -12.43 6.24 30.41
CA ALA A 200 -11.67 5.37 31.31
C ALA A 200 -11.41 6.06 32.66
N GLU A 201 -11.09 7.35 32.67
CA GLU A 201 -10.92 8.15 33.89
C GLU A 201 -12.22 8.24 34.72
N LEU A 202 -13.38 8.16 34.07
CA LEU A 202 -14.69 8.08 34.75
C LEU A 202 -15.03 6.67 35.27
N GLY A 203 -14.16 5.68 35.08
CA GLY A 203 -14.37 4.31 35.52
C GLY A 203 -15.23 3.45 34.60
N ILE A 204 -15.43 3.86 33.33
CA ILE A 204 -16.13 3.03 32.35
C ILE A 204 -15.22 1.89 31.90
N GLU A 205 -15.64 0.64 32.12
CA GLU A 205 -14.81 -0.55 31.85
C GLU A 205 -14.54 -0.80 30.35
N SER A 206 -15.46 -0.38 29.46
CA SER A 206 -15.31 -0.57 28.02
C SER A 206 -15.61 0.70 27.21
N PRO A 207 -14.76 1.74 27.31
CA PRO A 207 -14.94 3.01 26.60
C PRO A 207 -15.13 2.86 25.09
N ALA A 208 -14.37 1.95 24.47
CA ALA A 208 -14.44 1.69 23.04
C ALA A 208 -15.80 1.11 22.61
N ASN A 209 -16.43 0.27 23.45
CA ASN A 209 -17.75 -0.28 23.15
C ASN A 209 -18.84 0.80 23.25
N VAL A 210 -18.71 1.71 24.21
CA VAL A 210 -19.63 2.85 24.38
C VAL A 210 -19.49 3.84 23.22
N LEU A 211 -18.25 4.23 22.88
CA LEU A 211 -17.98 5.26 21.87
C LEU A 211 -18.03 4.73 20.43
N GLY A 212 -17.83 3.44 20.21
CA GLY A 212 -17.74 2.84 18.87
C GLY A 212 -18.93 3.18 17.97
N PRO A 213 -20.19 2.94 18.40
CA PRO A 213 -21.37 3.32 17.62
C PRO A 213 -21.44 4.82 17.33
N LEU A 214 -21.18 5.68 18.34
CA LEU A 214 -21.22 7.14 18.21
C LEU A 214 -20.18 7.65 17.20
N LEU A 215 -18.94 7.18 17.31
CA LEU A 215 -17.85 7.60 16.43
C LEU A 215 -18.12 7.17 14.98
N ARG A 216 -18.63 5.95 14.77
CA ARG A 216 -19.03 5.49 13.42
C ARG A 216 -20.11 6.36 12.81
N SER A 217 -21.21 6.61 13.52
CA SER A 217 -22.31 7.45 13.00
C SER A 217 -21.88 8.90 12.77
N SER A 218 -21.03 9.45 13.64
CA SER A 218 -20.53 10.82 13.48
C SER A 218 -19.63 10.99 12.26
N VAL A 219 -18.72 10.03 12.01
CA VAL A 219 -17.88 10.02 10.81
C VAL A 219 -18.72 9.83 9.55
N GLU A 220 -19.68 8.90 9.57
CA GLU A 220 -20.56 8.66 8.42
C GLU A 220 -21.38 9.91 8.06
N THR A 221 -21.94 10.60 9.06
CA THR A 221 -22.67 11.86 8.86
C THR A 221 -21.77 12.95 8.27
N ALA A 222 -20.53 13.07 8.76
CA ALA A 222 -19.57 14.05 8.24
C ALA A 222 -19.16 13.75 6.78
N LEU A 223 -18.98 12.48 6.43
CA LEU A 223 -18.67 12.05 5.06
C LEU A 223 -19.82 12.36 4.09
N GLN A 224 -21.08 12.11 4.50
CA GLN A 224 -22.26 12.43 3.70
C GLN A 224 -22.38 13.94 3.45
N ALA A 225 -22.14 14.77 4.48
CA ALA A 225 -22.15 16.22 4.35
C ALA A 225 -21.07 16.72 3.38
N ALA A 226 -19.84 16.22 3.51
CA ALA A 226 -18.74 16.57 2.61
C ALA A 226 -19.03 16.17 1.16
N GLY A 227 -19.60 14.98 0.93
CA GLY A 227 -19.97 14.52 -0.41
C GLY A 227 -21.02 15.39 -1.09
N GLY A 228 -22.04 15.82 -0.33
CA GLY A 228 -23.08 16.73 -0.85
C GLY A 228 -22.53 18.11 -1.26
N ASP A 229 -21.56 18.64 -0.52
CA ASP A 229 -20.91 19.91 -0.85
C ASP A 229 -20.07 19.83 -2.14
N PHE A 230 -19.43 18.68 -2.42
CA PHE A 230 -18.68 18.47 -3.66
C PHE A 230 -19.58 18.37 -4.90
N ASP A 231 -20.77 17.77 -4.79
CA ASP A 231 -21.74 17.69 -5.89
C ASP A 231 -22.34 19.07 -6.23
N LEU A 232 -22.55 19.92 -5.22
CA LEU A 232 -22.98 21.31 -5.42
C LEU A 232 -21.93 22.16 -6.15
N LEU A 233 -20.64 21.95 -5.88
CA LEU A 233 -19.54 22.65 -6.56
C LEU A 233 -19.34 22.20 -8.01
N ARG A 234 -19.66 20.93 -8.36
CA ARG A 234 -19.67 20.46 -9.77
C ARG A 234 -20.89 20.90 -10.57
N GLY A 235 -21.97 21.31 -9.91
CA GLY A 235 -23.22 21.74 -10.55
C GLY A 235 -23.21 23.17 -11.11
N MET A 236 -22.13 23.93 -10.91
CA MET A 236 -22.00 25.28 -11.48
C MET A 236 -21.45 25.21 -12.92
N PRO A 237 -22.12 25.81 -13.92
CA PRO A 237 -21.58 25.87 -15.27
C PRO A 237 -20.25 26.66 -15.28
N GLN A 238 -19.27 26.13 -16.02
CA GLN A 238 -17.99 26.78 -16.35
C GLN A 238 -18.22 28.06 -17.16
#